data_AF-A0A970C0D2-F1
#
_entry.id   AF-A0A970C0D2-F1
#
_cell.length_a   1.000
_cell.length_b   1.000
_cell.length_c   1.000
_cell.angle_alpha   90.00
_cell.angle_beta   90.00
_cell.angle_gamma   90.00
#
_symmetry.space_group_name_H-M   'P 1'
#
loop_
_entity.id
_entity.type
_entity.pdbx_description
1 polymer ?
#
loop_
_entity_poly.entity_id
_entity_poly.type
_entity_poly.pdbx_seq_one_letter_code
_entity_poly.pdbx_strand_id
1 'polypeptide(L)' 'MPITLEQVQTQLQTAWAAINAGELSYSHDGNQTTFQSLDAMQRHIEWLRGLERELIAEAGGTVSAIAVRFTEGT' A
#
# COMPACT_ATOMS: atom_id res chain seq x y z
N MET A 1 3.62 -12.51 7.64
CA MET A 1 3.64 -13.15 6.30
C MET A 1 4.14 -12.11 5.31
N PRO A 2 4.99 -12.46 4.34
CA PRO A 2 5.46 -11.51 3.33
C PRO A 2 4.29 -11.11 2.40
N ILE A 3 4.31 -9.89 1.87
CA ILE A 3 3.27 -9.38 0.98
C ILE A 3 3.65 -9.66 -0.48
N THR A 4 2.70 -10.13 -1.29
CA THR A 4 2.91 -10.41 -2.71
C THR A 4 2.57 -9.21 -3.60
N LEU A 5 3.07 -9.21 -4.84
CA LEU A 5 2.70 -8.20 -5.85
C LEU A 5 1.18 -8.10 -6.05
N GLU A 6 0.48 -9.24 -6.17
CA GLU A 6 -0.99 -9.25 -6.33
C GLU A 6 -1.71 -8.59 -5.16
N GLN A 7 -1.24 -8.82 -3.93
CA GLN A 7 -1.82 -8.18 -2.74
C GLN A 7 -1.59 -6.67 -2.76
N VAL A 8 -0.39 -6.21 -3.12
CA VAL A 8 -0.11 -4.78 -3.25
C VAL A 8 -0.97 -4.13 -4.33
N GLN A 9 -1.14 -4.78 -5.48
CA GLN A 9 -1.98 -4.29 -6.57
C GLN A 9 -3.46 -4.19 -6.16
N THR A 10 -3.96 -5.18 -5.43
CA THR A 10 -5.32 -5.18 -4.89
C THR A 10 -5.51 -4.03 -3.89
N GLN A 11 -4.53 -3.80 -3.01
CA GLN A 11 -4.56 -2.69 -2.07
C GLN A 11 -4.48 -1.33 -2.77
N LEU A 12 -3.63 -1.19 -3.79
CA LEU A 12 -3.55 0.04 -4.59
C LEU A 12 -4.88 0.36 -5.25
N GLN A 13 -5.52 -0.63 -5.87
CA GLN A 13 -6.79 -0.44 -6.56
C GLN A 13 -7.90 0.01 -5.58
N THR A 14 -8.04 -0.69 -4.45
CA THR A 14 -9.09 -0.41 -3.46
C THR A 14 -8.85 0.90 -2.71
N ALA A 15 -7.60 1.22 -2.38
CA ALA A 15 -7.24 2.51 -1.80
C ALA A 15 -7.48 3.66 -2.79
N TRP A 16 -7.15 3.51 -4.07
CA TRP A 16 -7.41 4.54 -5.09
C TRP A 16 -8.91 4.74 -5.36
N ALA A 17 -9.71 3.68 -5.29
CA ALA A 17 -11.16 3.78 -5.37
C ALA A 17 -11.74 4.56 -4.16
N ALA A 18 -11.30 4.21 -2.94
CA ALA A 18 -11.75 4.86 -1.72
C ALA A 18 -11.38 6.36 -1.69
N ILE A 19 -10.15 6.73 -2.09
CA ILE A 19 -9.75 8.15 -2.07
C ILE A 19 -10.56 9.00 -3.06
N ASN A 20 -10.93 8.45 -4.23
CA ASN A 20 -11.82 9.14 -5.17
C ASN A 20 -13.25 9.25 -4.67
N ALA A 21 -13.71 8.27 -3.90
CA ALA A 21 -15.02 8.29 -3.28
C ALA A 21 -15.07 9.25 -2.07
N GLY A 22 -13.92 9.81 -1.65
CA GLY A 22 -13.80 10.62 -0.45
C GLY A 22 -13.83 9.79 0.84
N GLU A 23 -13.60 8.49 0.75
CA GLU A 23 -13.53 7.57 1.88
C GLU A 23 -12.11 7.49 2.44
N LEU A 24 -11.99 7.43 3.77
CA LEU A 24 -10.72 7.28 4.48
C LEU A 24 -10.44 5.83 4.89
N SER A 25 -11.18 4.88 4.32
CA SER A 25 -11.02 3.47 4.62
C SER A 25 -11.20 2.62 3.39
N TYR A 26 -10.44 1.55 3.27
CA TYR A 26 -10.60 0.57 2.19
C TYR A 26 -10.42 -0.85 2.72
N SER A 27 -11.05 -1.81 2.04
CA SER A 27 -10.97 -3.23 2.39
C SER A 27 -10.05 -3.98 1.44
N HIS A 28 -9.22 -4.87 1.97
CA HIS A 28 -8.29 -5.71 1.21
C HIS A 28 -8.00 -7.01 1.98
N ASP A 29 -7.82 -8.14 1.28
CA ASP A 29 -7.47 -9.43 1.90
C ASP A 29 -8.38 -9.85 3.08
N GLY A 30 -9.64 -9.41 3.09
CA GLY A 30 -10.57 -9.63 4.21
C GLY A 30 -10.37 -8.75 5.44
N ASN A 31 -9.43 -7.79 5.38
CA ASN A 31 -9.18 -6.79 6.40
C ASN A 31 -9.65 -5.40 5.95
N GLN A 32 -9.88 -4.50 6.90
CA GLN A 32 -10.18 -3.09 6.64
C GLN A 32 -9.07 -2.21 7.20
N THR A 33 -8.59 -1.29 6.39
CA THR A 33 -7.60 -0.28 6.78
C THR A 33 -8.26 1.09 6.79
N THR A 34 -8.17 1.81 7.91
CA THR A 34 -8.78 3.13 8.11
C THR A 34 -7.70 4.16 8.46
N PHE A 35 -7.78 5.34 7.84
CA PHE A 35 -6.83 6.44 7.99
C PHE A 35 -7.47 7.61 8.75
N GLN A 36 -6.61 8.40 9.39
CA GLN A 36 -7.05 9.59 10.14
C GLN A 36 -7.25 10.82 9.25
N SER A 37 -6.67 10.85 8.05
CA SER A 37 -6.74 11.97 7.11
C SER A 37 -6.50 11.53 5.66
N LEU A 38 -6.92 12.38 4.71
CA LEU A 38 -6.63 12.18 3.28
C LEU A 38 -5.12 12.15 3.03
N ASP A 39 -4.35 13.01 3.70
CA ASP A 39 -2.89 13.03 3.61
C ASP A 39 -2.27 11.68 4.02
N ALA A 40 -2.68 11.12 5.16
CA ALA A 40 -2.19 9.83 5.62
C ALA A 40 -2.52 8.70 4.63
N MET A 41 -3.71 8.75 4.02
CA MET A 41 -4.11 7.80 2.99
C MET A 41 -3.31 7.99 1.69
N GLN A 42 -3.03 9.22 1.28
CA GLN A 42 -2.20 9.51 0.11
C GLN A 42 -0.78 8.98 0.30
N ARG A 43 -0.15 9.26 1.45
CA ARG A 43 1.17 8.75 1.81
C ARG A 43 1.21 7.22 1.80
N HIS A 44 0.14 6.58 2.27
CA HIS A 44 0.02 5.11 2.23
C HIS A 44 -0.08 4.56 0.80
N ILE A 45 -0.84 5.21 -0.08
CA ILE A 45 -0.90 4.84 -1.50
C ILE A 45 0.47 5.00 -2.17
N GLU A 46 1.20 6.07 -1.86
CA GLU A 46 2.56 6.28 -2.36
C GLU A 46 3.53 5.19 -1.86
N TRP A 47 3.42 4.81 -0.59
CA TRP A 47 4.17 3.68 -0.02
C TRP A 47 3.89 2.38 -0.78
N LEU A 48 2.62 2.04 -1.03
CA LEU A 48 2.23 0.86 -1.79
C LEU A 48 2.77 0.89 -3.24
N ARG A 49 2.81 2.06 -3.90
CA ARG A 49 3.41 2.19 -5.24
C ARG A 49 4.92 1.98 -5.24
N GLY A 50 5.61 2.42 -4.19
CA GLY A 50 7.03 2.13 -3.99
C GLY A 50 7.26 0.63 -3.92
N LEU A 51 6.49 -0.03 -3.05
CA LEU A 51 6.55 -1.46 -2.83
C LEU A 51 6.20 -2.29 -4.08
N GLU A 52 5.19 -1.86 -4.85
CA GLU A 52 4.83 -2.49 -6.14
C GLU A 52 6.04 -2.51 -7.09
N ARG A 53 6.79 -1.42 -7.19
CA ARG A 53 7.98 -1.35 -8.06
C ARG A 53 9.09 -2.28 -7.59
N GLU A 54 9.32 -2.38 -6.29
CA GLU A 54 10.30 -3.32 -5.73
C GLU A 54 9.90 -4.78 -6.02
N LEU A 55 8.63 -5.12 -5.82
CA LEU A 55 8.08 -6.45 -6.09
C LEU A 55 8.05 -6.82 -7.57
N ILE A 56 7.97 -5.84 -8.48
CA ILE A 56 8.10 -6.07 -9.93
C ILE A 56 9.57 -6.25 -10.32
N ALA A 57 10.48 -5.47 -9.71
CA ALA A 57 11.91 -5.55 -9.98
C ALA A 57 12.51 -6.88 -9.51
N GLU A 58 12.04 -7.40 -8.37
CA GLU A 58 12.27 -8.77 -7.96
C GLU A 58 11.31 -9.67 -8.75
N ALA A 59 11.73 -10.28 -9.86
CA ALA A 59 10.86 -11.05 -10.76
C ALA A 59 10.00 -12.14 -10.04
N GLY A 60 8.81 -11.76 -9.55
CA GLY A 60 7.90 -12.60 -8.74
C GLY A 60 8.02 -12.43 -7.22
N GLY A 61 8.61 -11.33 -6.74
CA GLY A 61 9.07 -11.15 -5.38
C GLY A 61 7.97 -11.12 -4.33
N THR A 62 8.31 -11.59 -3.13
CA THR A 62 7.51 -11.42 -1.92
C THR A 62 8.35 -10.58 -0.96
N VAL A 63 7.90 -9.38 -0.62
CA VAL A 63 8.65 -8.49 0.28
C VAL A 63 8.21 -8.75 1.71
N SER A 64 9.16 -8.96 2.61
CA SER A 64 8.85 -8.86 4.03
C SER A 64 8.60 -7.39 4.34
N ALA A 65 7.34 -7.03 4.59
CA ALA A 65 6.85 -5.66 4.87
C ALA A 65 7.56 -4.91 6.03
N ILE A 66 8.58 -5.53 6.63
CA ILE A 66 9.44 -5.00 7.70
C ILE A 66 10.65 -4.23 7.14
N ALA A 67 11.02 -4.42 5.86
CA ALA A 67 12.31 -3.94 5.34
C ALA A 67 12.28 -2.52 4.73
N VAL A 68 11.13 -1.97 4.34
CA VAL A 68 11.08 -0.67 3.66
C VAL A 68 10.59 0.41 4.63
N ARG A 69 11.43 0.72 5.61
CA ARG A 69 11.30 1.96 6.38
C ARG A 69 11.75 3.10 5.47
N PHE A 70 10.82 3.95 5.07
CA PHE A 70 11.13 5.30 4.60
C PHE A 70 12.02 5.94 5.67
N THR A 71 13.26 6.24 5.31
CA THR A 71 14.08 7.14 6.13
C THR A 71 13.63 8.55 5.77
N GLU A 72 12.43 8.93 6.22
CA GLU A 72 12.04 10.34 6.25
C GLU A 72 12.58 10.93 7.56
N GLY A 73 13.71 11.61 7.47
CA GLY A 73 14.24 12.36 8.61
C GLY A 73 15.68 12.83 8.44
N THR A 74 15.87 13.95 7.75
CA THR A 74 16.67 15.10 8.19
C THR A 74 16.20 16.35 7.48
#